data_AF-A0A2D6BM33-F1
#
_entry.id   AF-A0A2D6BM33-F1
#
_cell.length_a   1.000
_cell.length_b   1.000
_cell.length_c   1.000
_cell.angle_alpha   90.00
_cell.angle_beta   90.00
_cell.angle_gamma   90.00
#
_symmetry.space_group_name_H-M   'P 1'
#
loop_
_entity.id
_entity.type
_entity.pdbx_description
1 polymer ?
#
loop_
_entity_poly.entity_id
_entity_poly.type
_entity_poly.pdbx_seq_one_letter_code
_entity_poly.pdbx_strand_id
1 'polypeptide(L)'
;MHRTLRTRAHGARAHRARLALAVLLACLFGPLGGLGCHESGGPESAVEVLRVARDPGTGSPVVLLREIEGDRVLPIWIGASEAFSIASRLEGQRPPRPNSHDLAKRLVDQLEGEVLRIVVTDLREGVYYALIRLGLGSRQFEIDARPSDAIALALRYDAPIFVSETLLTQQPTSAPDPQDEPLRLEAAPDRQESLHHL
;
A
#
# COMPACT_ATOMS: atom_id res chain seq x y z
N MET A 1 36.02 -29.21 -4.42
CA MET A 1 35.23 -28.26 -3.62
C MET A 1 34.55 -27.22 -4.50
N HIS A 2 33.52 -27.58 -5.29
CA HIS A 2 32.64 -26.58 -5.93
C HIS A 2 31.24 -27.15 -6.05
N ARG A 3 30.33 -26.70 -5.17
CA ARG A 3 28.91 -27.05 -5.18
C ARG A 3 28.15 -25.82 -5.67
N THR A 4 27.77 -25.84 -6.95
CA THR A 4 26.97 -24.81 -7.60
C THR A 4 25.52 -24.90 -7.12
N LEU A 5 25.03 -23.83 -6.47
CA LEU A 5 23.64 -23.69 -6.05
C LEU A 5 22.77 -23.35 -7.26
N ARG A 6 21.92 -24.31 -7.66
CA ARG A 6 20.81 -24.04 -8.59
C ARG A 6 19.72 -23.26 -7.85
N THR A 7 19.50 -22.04 -8.30
CA THR A 7 18.46 -21.11 -7.87
C THR A 7 17.05 -21.63 -8.18
N ARG A 8 16.19 -21.61 -7.16
CA ARG A 8 14.78 -22.03 -7.20
C ARG A 8 13.91 -20.83 -7.62
N ALA A 9 13.69 -20.66 -8.93
CA ALA A 9 12.75 -19.68 -9.45
C ALA A 9 11.32 -20.25 -9.40
N HIS A 10 10.57 -20.05 -8.30
CA HIS A 10 9.18 -20.54 -8.16
C HIS A 10 8.20 -19.57 -7.47
N GLY A 11 8.60 -18.33 -7.13
CA GLY A 11 7.76 -17.41 -6.34
C GLY A 11 6.77 -16.52 -7.10
N ALA A 12 7.06 -16.16 -8.37
CA ALA A 12 6.35 -15.05 -9.02
C ALA A 12 4.97 -15.41 -9.64
N ARG A 13 4.65 -16.70 -9.81
CA ARG A 13 3.40 -17.13 -10.48
C ARG A 13 2.19 -17.22 -9.54
N ALA A 14 2.40 -17.32 -8.23
CA ALA A 14 1.32 -17.53 -7.26
C ALA A 14 0.57 -16.24 -6.87
N HIS A 15 1.16 -15.05 -7.08
CA HIS A 15 0.57 -13.79 -6.65
C HIS A 15 -0.61 -13.32 -7.54
N ARG A 16 -0.53 -13.61 -8.84
CA ARG A 16 -1.55 -13.24 -9.84
C ARG A 16 -2.89 -13.96 -9.64
N ALA A 17 -2.86 -15.20 -9.16
CA ALA A 17 -4.07 -16.02 -8.99
C ALA A 17 -4.87 -15.66 -7.74
N ARG A 18 -4.23 -15.05 -6.72
CA ARG A 18 -4.89 -14.65 -5.47
C ARG A 18 -5.59 -13.28 -5.57
N LEU A 19 -5.02 -12.34 -6.34
CA LEU A 19 -5.67 -11.04 -6.60
C LEU A 19 -6.96 -11.20 -7.42
N ALA A 20 -6.95 -12.05 -8.46
CA ALA A 20 -8.11 -12.26 -9.33
C ALA A 20 -9.34 -12.83 -8.57
N LEU A 21 -9.13 -13.61 -7.51
CA LEU A 21 -10.21 -14.19 -6.72
C LEU A 21 -10.81 -13.19 -5.71
N ALA A 22 -10.01 -12.25 -5.19
CA ALA A 22 -10.48 -11.19 -4.28
C ALA A 22 -11.32 -10.12 -5.00
N VAL A 23 -10.98 -9.79 -6.25
CA VAL A 23 -11.77 -8.86 -7.08
C VAL A 23 -13.16 -9.43 -7.38
N LEU A 24 -13.30 -10.74 -7.56
CA LEU A 24 -14.59 -11.37 -7.90
C LEU A 24 -15.58 -11.41 -6.72
N LEU A 25 -15.09 -11.46 -5.47
CA LEU A 25 -15.94 -11.51 -4.27
C LEU A 25 -16.42 -10.13 -3.80
N ALA A 26 -15.67 -9.06 -4.10
CA ALA A 26 -16.06 -7.69 -3.76
C ALA A 26 -17.30 -7.19 -4.54
N CYS A 27 -17.64 -7.80 -5.67
CA CYS A 27 -18.81 -7.44 -6.46
C CYS A 27 -20.11 -8.20 -6.08
N LEU A 28 -20.04 -9.27 -5.27
CA LEU A 28 -21.19 -10.16 -5.02
C LEU A 28 -21.96 -9.86 -3.71
N PHE A 29 -21.50 -8.93 -2.88
CA PHE A 29 -22.20 -8.50 -1.67
C PHE A 29 -22.62 -7.03 -1.76
N GLY A 30 -23.59 -6.74 -2.62
CA GLY A 30 -24.37 -5.50 -2.50
C GLY A 30 -25.30 -5.59 -1.27
N PRO A 31 -25.51 -4.50 -0.51
CA PRO A 31 -26.30 -4.56 0.72
C PRO A 31 -27.81 -4.57 0.42
N LEU A 32 -28.47 -5.69 0.74
CA LEU A 32 -29.91 -5.70 1.02
C LEU A 32 -30.11 -5.27 2.49
N GLY A 33 -30.45 -4.00 2.71
CA GLY A 33 -30.92 -3.54 4.03
C GLY A 33 -30.41 -2.16 4.41
N GLY A 34 -31.30 -1.17 4.40
CA GLY A 34 -30.97 0.25 4.52
C GLY A 34 -30.58 0.73 5.91
N LEU A 35 -29.65 1.68 5.91
CA LEU A 35 -29.58 2.92 6.69
C LEU A 35 -28.49 3.75 6.01
N GLY A 36 -28.80 5.00 5.68
CA GLY A 36 -28.07 5.83 4.72
C GLY A 36 -26.55 5.84 4.92
N CYS A 37 -25.85 5.10 4.06
CA CYS A 37 -24.45 5.35 3.74
C CYS A 37 -24.47 6.31 2.56
N HIS A 38 -23.82 7.45 2.70
CA HIS A 38 -23.60 8.34 1.57
C HIS A 38 -22.76 7.57 0.54
N GLU A 39 -23.39 7.09 -0.54
CA GLU A 39 -22.68 6.63 -1.74
C GLU A 39 -22.06 7.85 -2.43
N SER A 40 -21.07 8.46 -1.79
CA SER A 40 -20.12 9.36 -2.44
C SER A 40 -18.97 8.48 -2.94
N GLY A 41 -19.21 7.81 -4.05
CA GLY A 41 -18.19 7.05 -4.74
C GLY A 41 -18.43 7.22 -6.22
N GLY A 42 -17.71 8.15 -6.85
CA GLY A 42 -17.58 8.13 -8.30
C GLY A 42 -16.94 6.82 -8.75
N PRO A 43 -16.77 6.60 -10.06
CA PRO A 43 -16.05 5.43 -10.55
C PRO A 43 -14.66 5.33 -9.86
N GLU A 44 -14.32 4.13 -9.42
CA GLU A 44 -13.06 3.81 -8.76
C GLU A 44 -12.34 2.74 -9.59
N SER A 45 -11.03 2.87 -9.71
CA SER A 45 -10.19 1.96 -10.48
C SER A 45 -9.25 1.20 -9.53
N ALA A 46 -9.15 -0.11 -9.75
CA ALA A 46 -8.28 -0.96 -8.95
C ALA A 46 -6.81 -0.71 -9.32
N VAL A 47 -5.97 -0.52 -8.31
CA VAL A 47 -4.55 -0.24 -8.48
C VAL A 47 -3.70 -1.20 -7.66
N GLU A 48 -2.44 -1.29 -8.03
CA GLU A 48 -1.40 -1.94 -7.24
C GLU A 48 -0.26 -0.98 -6.96
N VAL A 49 0.48 -1.24 -5.88
CA VAL A 49 1.71 -0.51 -5.60
C VAL A 49 2.79 -1.03 -6.53
N LEU A 50 3.14 -0.23 -7.54
CA LEU A 50 4.19 -0.59 -8.50
C LEU A 50 5.55 -0.61 -7.80
N ARG A 51 5.88 0.47 -7.10
CA ARG A 51 7.13 0.65 -6.35
C ARG A 51 7.11 1.93 -5.51
N VAL A 52 8.11 2.03 -4.63
CA VAL A 52 8.51 3.28 -3.99
C VAL A 52 9.80 3.77 -4.65
N ALA A 53 9.83 5.03 -5.05
CA ALA A 53 10.93 5.69 -5.76
C ALA A 53 11.41 6.93 -4.99
N ARG A 54 12.47 7.56 -5.51
CA ARG A 54 12.86 8.92 -5.15
C ARG A 54 12.60 9.83 -6.33
N ASP A 55 11.98 10.98 -6.07
CA ASP A 55 11.89 12.06 -7.02
C ASP A 55 13.31 12.62 -7.31
N PRO A 56 13.78 12.66 -8.57
CA PRO A 56 15.12 13.10 -8.89
C PRO A 56 15.35 14.60 -8.66
N GLY A 57 14.29 15.42 -8.69
CA GLY A 57 14.37 16.86 -8.47
C GLY A 57 14.42 17.22 -6.98
N THR A 58 13.62 16.55 -6.17
CA THR A 58 13.48 16.90 -4.73
C THR A 58 14.18 15.92 -3.79
N GLY A 59 14.53 14.72 -4.25
CA GLY A 59 15.00 13.60 -3.42
C GLY A 59 13.91 12.98 -2.54
N SER A 60 12.68 13.51 -2.61
CA SER A 60 11.56 13.09 -1.77
C SER A 60 11.07 11.69 -2.17
N PRO A 61 10.66 10.86 -1.20
CA PRO A 61 10.04 9.57 -1.50
C PRO A 61 8.69 9.74 -2.19
N VAL A 62 8.42 8.87 -3.16
CA VAL A 62 7.17 8.84 -3.91
C VAL A 62 6.72 7.39 -4.08
N VAL A 63 5.46 7.11 -3.79
CA VAL A 63 4.83 5.81 -4.09
C VAL A 63 4.11 5.91 -5.43
N LEU A 64 4.36 4.95 -6.31
CA LEU A 64 3.73 4.87 -7.62
C LEU A 64 2.62 3.81 -7.57
N LEU A 65 1.38 4.25 -7.76
CA LEU A 65 0.21 3.37 -7.87
C LEU A 65 -0.11 3.15 -9.34
N ARG A 66 -0.10 1.90 -9.81
CA ARG A 66 -0.43 1.56 -11.20
C ARG A 66 -1.82 0.95 -11.28
N GLU A 67 -2.62 1.40 -12.23
CA GLU A 67 -3.89 0.79 -12.55
C GLU A 67 -3.73 -0.67 -13.03
N ILE A 68 -4.56 -1.58 -12.55
CA ILE A 68 -4.43 -3.01 -12.88
C ILE A 68 -4.87 -3.31 -14.31
N GLU A 69 -5.94 -2.67 -14.78
CA GLU A 69 -6.53 -2.89 -16.11
C GLU A 69 -6.18 -1.77 -17.11
N GLY A 70 -5.15 -0.99 -16.82
CA GLY A 70 -4.70 0.13 -17.64
C GLY A 70 -3.23 0.44 -17.47
N ASP A 71 -2.75 1.46 -18.17
CA ASP A 71 -1.35 1.89 -18.15
C ASP A 71 -1.11 3.15 -17.30
N ARG A 72 -2.15 3.65 -16.61
CA ARG A 72 -2.08 4.87 -15.81
C ARG A 72 -1.33 4.64 -14.50
N VAL A 73 -0.54 5.63 -14.11
CA VAL A 73 0.28 5.61 -12.88
C VAL A 73 0.04 6.87 -12.07
N LEU A 74 -0.44 6.75 -10.84
CA LEU A 74 -0.59 7.88 -9.92
C LEU A 74 0.62 7.97 -8.98
N PRO A 75 1.45 9.02 -9.08
CA PRO A 75 2.47 9.31 -8.08
C PRO A 75 1.86 10.00 -6.85
N ILE A 76 2.25 9.54 -5.66
CA ILE A 76 1.92 10.20 -4.39
C ILE A 76 3.21 10.40 -3.60
N TRP A 77 3.59 11.65 -3.35
CA TRP A 77 4.74 11.97 -2.49
C TRP A 77 4.40 11.67 -1.04
N ILE A 78 5.32 11.01 -0.35
CA ILE A 78 5.12 10.52 1.02
C ILE A 78 6.34 10.77 1.89
N GLY A 79 6.17 10.72 3.21
CA GLY A 79 7.27 10.84 4.15
C GLY A 79 8.23 9.64 4.11
N ALA A 80 9.47 9.87 4.53
CA ALA A 80 10.52 8.82 4.53
C ALA A 80 10.16 7.61 5.41
N SER A 81 9.52 7.85 6.55
CA SER A 81 9.10 6.78 7.46
C SER A 81 8.03 5.87 6.85
N GLU A 82 7.04 6.46 6.18
CA GLU A 82 6.00 5.71 5.48
C GLU A 82 6.57 5.00 4.25
N ALA A 83 7.45 5.66 3.50
CA ALA A 83 8.13 5.08 2.35
C ALA A 83 8.96 3.84 2.75
N PHE A 84 9.71 3.91 3.84
CA PHE A 84 10.42 2.77 4.41
C PHE A 84 9.47 1.62 4.76
N SER A 85 8.34 1.92 5.41
CA SER A 85 7.35 0.92 5.82
C SER A 85 6.68 0.20 4.64
N ILE A 86 6.42 0.93 3.55
CA ILE A 86 5.86 0.38 2.32
C ILE A 86 6.94 -0.43 1.58
N ALA A 87 8.12 0.14 1.34
CA ALA A 87 9.21 -0.50 0.61
C ALA A 87 9.66 -1.81 1.26
N SER A 88 9.88 -1.81 2.58
CA SER A 88 10.24 -3.03 3.33
C SER A 88 9.18 -4.13 3.18
N ARG A 89 7.89 -3.77 3.19
CA ARG A 89 6.81 -4.73 3.02
C ARG A 89 6.77 -5.32 1.60
N LEU A 90 6.99 -4.49 0.57
CA LEU A 90 7.06 -4.93 -0.84
C LEU A 90 8.25 -5.87 -1.08
N GLU A 91 9.39 -5.61 -0.43
CA GLU A 91 10.58 -6.46 -0.49
C GLU A 91 10.46 -7.73 0.37
N GLY A 92 9.35 -7.89 1.10
CA GLY A 92 9.14 -9.03 2.00
C GLY A 92 10.01 -9.00 3.25
N GLN A 93 10.65 -7.86 3.55
CA GLN A 93 11.44 -7.68 4.76
C GLN A 93 10.52 -7.53 5.97
N ARG A 94 10.94 -8.14 7.09
CA ARG A 94 10.26 -7.98 8.38
C ARG A 94 11.24 -7.36 9.37
N PRO A 95 10.93 -6.18 9.92
CA PRO A 95 11.82 -5.57 10.91
C PRO A 95 11.86 -6.41 12.19
N PRO A 96 12.95 -6.36 12.97
CA PRO A 96 13.09 -7.13 14.22
C PRO A 96 12.06 -6.71 15.28
N ARG A 97 11.56 -5.47 15.20
CA ARG A 97 10.48 -4.93 16.03
C ARG A 97 9.40 -4.35 15.12
N PRO A 98 8.11 -4.49 15.50
CA PRO A 98 7.01 -3.94 14.70
C PRO A 98 7.15 -2.41 14.59
N ASN A 99 6.99 -1.89 13.37
CA ASN A 99 6.84 -0.45 13.16
C ASN A 99 5.39 -0.01 13.44
N SER A 100 5.08 1.28 13.25
CA SER A 100 3.74 1.82 13.51
C SER A 100 2.63 1.14 12.73
N HIS A 101 2.87 0.77 11.47
CA HIS A 101 1.88 0.10 10.62
C HIS A 101 1.73 -1.39 10.99
N ASP A 102 2.81 -2.05 11.44
CA ASP A 102 2.74 -3.39 12.02
C ASP A 102 1.96 -3.39 13.33
N LEU A 103 2.16 -2.36 14.16
CA LEU A 103 1.39 -2.16 15.39
C LEU A 103 -0.09 -1.93 15.06
N ALA A 104 -0.41 -1.07 14.10
CA ALA A 104 -1.79 -0.83 13.67
C ALA A 104 -2.48 -2.12 13.20
N LYS A 105 -1.80 -2.93 12.39
CA LYS A 105 -2.29 -4.26 12.00
C LYS A 105 -2.59 -5.14 13.22
N ARG A 106 -1.67 -5.20 14.19
CA ARG A 106 -1.88 -5.99 15.41
C ARG A 106 -3.06 -5.50 16.23
N LEU A 107 -3.27 -4.19 16.34
CA LEU A 107 -4.42 -3.64 17.06
C LEU A 107 -5.73 -4.05 16.39
N VAL A 108 -5.82 -3.94 15.07
CA VAL A 108 -7.00 -4.37 14.31
C VAL A 108 -7.21 -5.88 14.44
N ASP A 109 -6.16 -6.70 14.32
CA ASP A 109 -6.23 -8.15 14.52
C ASP A 109 -6.72 -8.52 15.93
N GLN A 110 -6.22 -7.85 16.98
CA GLN A 110 -6.63 -8.12 18.37
C GLN A 110 -8.07 -7.74 18.66
N LEU A 111 -8.64 -6.84 17.86
CA LEU A 111 -10.05 -6.48 17.92
C LEU A 111 -10.92 -7.39 17.03
N GLU A 112 -10.33 -8.42 16.40
CA GLU A 112 -11.01 -9.29 15.42
C GLU A 112 -11.54 -8.51 14.21
N GLY A 113 -10.82 -7.46 13.81
CA GLY A 113 -11.12 -6.65 12.64
C GLY A 113 -10.35 -7.07 11.39
N GLU A 114 -10.83 -6.60 10.25
CA GLU A 114 -10.22 -6.84 8.93
C GLU A 114 -10.22 -5.55 8.10
N VAL A 115 -9.14 -5.28 7.36
CA VAL A 115 -9.13 -4.22 6.35
C VAL A 115 -9.67 -4.78 5.05
N LEU A 116 -10.88 -4.35 4.68
CA LEU A 116 -11.61 -4.87 3.52
C LEU A 116 -11.07 -4.31 2.21
N ARG A 117 -10.80 -3.01 2.17
CA ARG A 117 -10.21 -2.28 1.05
C ARG A 117 -9.78 -0.90 1.50
N ILE A 118 -8.95 -0.24 0.70
CA ILE A 118 -8.69 1.19 0.83
C ILE A 118 -8.99 1.91 -0.47
N VAL A 119 -9.37 3.18 -0.39
CA VAL A 119 -9.67 4.03 -1.54
C VAL A 119 -8.94 5.36 -1.39
N VAL A 120 -8.12 5.76 -2.36
CA VAL A 120 -7.62 7.15 -2.47
C VAL A 120 -8.70 7.97 -3.15
N THR A 121 -9.33 8.89 -2.42
CA THR A 121 -10.61 9.50 -2.83
C THR A 121 -10.43 10.82 -3.54
N ASP A 122 -9.64 11.74 -2.96
CA ASP A 122 -9.58 13.13 -3.39
C ASP A 122 -8.17 13.72 -3.29
N LEU A 123 -7.97 14.84 -4.01
CA LEU A 123 -6.84 15.74 -3.88
C LEU A 123 -7.40 17.14 -3.65
N ARG A 124 -7.13 17.72 -2.47
CA ARG A 124 -7.62 19.06 -2.09
C ARG A 124 -6.43 19.87 -1.62
N GLU A 125 -6.22 21.03 -2.24
CA GLU A 125 -5.11 21.93 -1.88
C GLU A 125 -3.73 21.24 -1.88
N GLY A 126 -3.52 20.28 -2.81
CA GLY A 126 -2.28 19.52 -2.90
C GLY A 126 -2.15 18.37 -1.89
N VAL A 127 -3.17 18.12 -1.06
CA VAL A 127 -3.21 17.03 -0.08
C VAL A 127 -4.15 15.92 -0.55
N TYR A 128 -3.61 14.71 -0.66
CA TYR A 128 -4.40 13.53 -0.97
C TYR A 128 -5.10 12.98 0.27
N TYR A 129 -6.33 12.49 0.08
CA TYR A 129 -7.16 11.85 1.09
C TYR A 129 -7.40 10.38 0.72
N ALA A 130 -7.53 9.53 1.74
CA ALA A 130 -7.89 8.13 1.56
C ALA A 130 -8.85 7.66 2.66
N LEU A 131 -9.65 6.65 2.32
CA LEU A 131 -10.52 5.95 3.25
C LEU A 131 -10.04 4.51 3.41
N ILE A 132 -9.95 4.06 4.65
CA ILE A 132 -9.79 2.64 4.99
C ILE A 132 -11.16 2.10 5.33
N ARG A 133 -11.64 1.09 4.57
CA ARG A 133 -12.85 0.35 4.93
C ARG A 133 -12.47 -0.83 5.80
N LEU A 134 -12.97 -0.82 7.04
CA LEU A 134 -12.67 -1.81 8.06
C LEU A 134 -13.93 -2.59 8.43
N GLY A 135 -13.83 -3.92 8.47
CA GLY A 135 -14.86 -4.82 8.99
C GLY A 135 -14.57 -5.18 10.44
N LEU A 136 -15.60 -5.21 11.28
CA LEU A 136 -15.54 -5.69 12.67
C LEU A 136 -16.83 -6.47 12.96
N GLY A 137 -16.75 -7.79 12.89
CA GLY A 137 -17.94 -8.65 12.91
C GLY A 137 -18.92 -8.28 11.79
N SER A 138 -20.16 -7.92 12.14
CA SER A 138 -21.18 -7.51 11.17
C SER A 138 -21.17 -6.02 10.80
N ARG A 139 -20.28 -5.23 11.43
CA ARG A 139 -20.21 -3.78 11.24
C ARG A 139 -19.08 -3.43 10.28
N GLN A 140 -19.32 -2.41 9.46
CA GLN A 140 -18.31 -1.78 8.63
C GLN A 140 -18.09 -0.34 9.07
N PHE A 141 -16.85 0.10 8.99
CA PHE A 141 -16.42 1.46 9.33
C PHE A 141 -15.60 2.03 8.18
N GLU A 142 -15.74 3.33 7.95
CA GLU A 142 -14.84 4.09 7.09
C GLU A 142 -13.99 4.99 7.98
N ILE A 143 -12.68 4.90 7.80
CA ILE A 143 -11.70 5.66 8.57
C ILE A 143 -10.93 6.56 7.62
N ASP A 144 -11.00 7.87 7.86
CA ASP A 144 -10.17 8.86 7.16
C ASP A 144 -8.69 8.62 7.45
N ALA A 145 -7.87 8.63 6.41
CA ALA A 145 -6.46 8.32 6.48
C ALA A 145 -5.68 9.07 5.39
N ARG A 146 -4.39 9.28 5.66
CA ARG A 146 -3.44 9.64 4.60
C ARG A 146 -3.25 8.42 3.68
N PRO A 147 -3.09 8.61 2.35
CA PRO A 147 -2.86 7.49 1.45
C PRO A 147 -1.67 6.63 1.84
N SER A 148 -0.59 7.23 2.34
CA SER A 148 0.61 6.50 2.79
C SER A 148 0.32 5.47 3.88
N ASP A 149 -0.51 5.83 4.86
CA ASP A 149 -0.89 4.95 5.96
C ASP A 149 -1.87 3.87 5.49
N ALA A 150 -2.85 4.25 4.67
CA ALA A 150 -3.84 3.34 4.10
C ALA A 150 -3.16 2.26 3.22
N ILE A 151 -2.24 2.66 2.35
CA ILE A 151 -1.45 1.75 1.49
C ILE A 151 -0.59 0.81 2.34
N ALA A 152 0.12 1.35 3.34
CA ALA A 152 0.98 0.55 4.20
C ALA A 152 0.19 -0.51 4.99
N LEU A 153 -1.05 -0.21 5.38
CA LEU A 153 -1.93 -1.16 6.05
C LEU A 153 -2.53 -2.17 5.07
N ALA A 154 -2.97 -1.72 3.88
CA ALA A 154 -3.48 -2.60 2.83
C ALA A 154 -2.46 -3.69 2.43
N LEU A 155 -1.20 -3.33 2.24
CA LEU A 155 -0.10 -4.28 1.95
C LEU A 155 0.15 -5.30 3.08
N ARG A 156 -0.26 -5.02 4.32
CA ARG A 156 -0.12 -5.93 5.47
C ARG A 156 -1.31 -6.88 5.60
N TYR A 157 -2.47 -6.48 5.12
CA TYR A 157 -3.67 -7.31 5.03
C TYR A 157 -3.83 -8.01 3.68
N ASP A 158 -2.96 -7.70 2.70
CA ASP A 158 -3.15 -8.08 1.31
C ASP A 158 -4.52 -7.61 0.78
N ALA A 159 -4.99 -6.46 1.26
CA ALA A 159 -6.28 -5.87 0.93
C ALA A 159 -6.22 -5.09 -0.41
N PRO A 160 -7.30 -5.07 -1.19
CA PRO A 160 -7.35 -4.35 -2.45
C PRO A 160 -7.27 -2.82 -2.24
N ILE A 161 -6.59 -2.17 -3.19
CA ILE A 161 -6.32 -0.73 -3.22
C ILE A 161 -7.06 -0.15 -4.42
N PHE A 162 -7.84 0.90 -4.19
CA PHE A 162 -8.58 1.62 -5.22
C PHE A 162 -8.18 3.09 -5.25
N VAL A 163 -8.37 3.72 -6.40
CA VAL A 163 -8.19 5.16 -6.59
C VAL A 163 -9.41 5.70 -7.34
N SER A 164 -9.91 6.85 -6.92
CA SER A 164 -10.97 7.55 -7.65
C SER A 164 -10.52 7.85 -9.09
N GLU A 165 -11.39 7.57 -10.05
CA GLU A 165 -11.14 7.77 -11.48
C GLU A 165 -10.79 9.23 -11.82
N THR A 166 -11.32 10.18 -11.05
CA THR A 166 -11.01 11.60 -11.21
C THR A 166 -9.54 11.90 -10.95
N LEU A 167 -8.91 11.23 -9.98
CA LEU A 167 -7.50 11.40 -9.67
C LEU A 167 -6.58 10.79 -10.72
N LEU A 168 -6.98 9.67 -11.32
CA LEU A 168 -6.23 9.04 -12.41
C LEU A 168 -6.28 9.87 -13.71
N THR A 169 -7.32 10.67 -13.89
CA THR A 169 -7.48 11.54 -15.05
C THR A 169 -6.73 12.87 -14.90
N GLN A 170 -6.61 13.38 -13.67
CA GLN A 170 -6.04 14.70 -13.38
C GLN A 170 -4.50 14.70 -13.20
N GLN A 171 -3.79 13.73 -13.81
CA GLN A 171 -2.35 13.52 -13.56
C GLN A 171 -1.52 14.82 -13.61
N PRO A 172 -0.67 15.09 -12.60
CA PRO A 172 0.35 16.13 -12.68
C PRO A 172 1.39 15.80 -13.75
N THR A 173 1.77 16.80 -14.55
CA THR A 173 2.76 16.69 -15.64
C THR A 173 4.20 16.40 -15.18
N SER A 174 4.47 16.41 -13.87
CA SER A 174 5.80 16.23 -13.26
C SER A 174 5.93 14.92 -12.46
N ALA A 175 5.20 13.88 -12.84
CA ALA A 175 5.37 12.55 -12.26
C ALA A 175 6.78 11.99 -12.53
N PRO A 176 7.42 11.32 -11.55
CA PRO A 176 8.61 10.52 -11.80
C PRO A 176 8.34 9.45 -12.88
N ASP A 177 9.32 9.16 -13.72
CA ASP A 177 9.21 8.09 -14.70
C ASP A 177 9.10 6.75 -13.93
N PRO A 178 8.12 5.89 -14.26
CA PRO A 178 8.07 4.52 -13.73
C PRO A 178 9.41 3.76 -13.81
N GLN A 179 10.29 4.12 -14.73
CA GLN A 179 11.64 3.55 -14.92
C GLN A 179 12.73 4.11 -13.99
N ASP A 180 12.44 5.14 -13.19
CA ASP A 180 13.42 5.77 -12.29
C ASP A 180 13.98 4.79 -11.24
N GLU A 181 14.99 5.22 -10.46
CA GLU A 181 15.66 4.34 -9.48
C GLU A 181 14.79 4.06 -8.23
N PRO A 182 14.58 2.79 -7.81
CA PRO A 182 13.81 2.46 -6.60
C PRO A 182 14.45 2.99 -5.33
N LEU A 183 13.61 3.25 -4.31
CA LEU A 183 14.07 3.63 -2.99
C LEU A 183 14.91 2.49 -2.39
N ARG A 184 16.24 2.66 -2.30
CA ARG A 184 17.12 1.70 -1.62
C ARG A 184 16.95 1.79 -0.10
N LEU A 185 16.67 0.64 0.51
CA LEU A 185 16.68 0.46 1.94
C LEU A 185 18.12 0.22 2.39
N GLU A 186 18.83 1.26 2.82
CA GLU A 186 20.11 1.06 3.49
C GLU A 186 19.84 0.26 4.78
N ALA A 187 20.47 -0.91 4.91
CA ALA A 187 20.39 -1.69 6.14
C ALA A 187 20.84 -0.80 7.30
N ALA A 188 20.05 -0.75 8.38
CA ALA A 188 20.45 -0.05 9.58
C ALA A 188 21.84 -0.58 9.99
N PRO A 189 22.85 0.29 10.20
CA PRO A 189 24.15 -0.19 10.65
C PRO A 189 23.94 -0.96 11.95
N ASP A 190 24.51 -2.17 12.02
CA ASP A 190 24.48 -3.04 13.20
C ASP A 190 24.98 -2.22 14.40
N ARG A 191 24.06 -1.72 15.24
CA ARG A 191 24.42 -1.03 16.49
C ARG A 191 24.72 -2.06 17.57
N GLN A 192 25.69 -2.93 17.33
CA GLN A 192 26.09 -3.95 18.30
C GLN A 192 27.57 -3.95 18.67
N GLU A 193 28.34 -2.92 18.34
CA GLU A 193 29.69 -2.72 18.87
C GLU A 193 29.84 -1.34 19.54
N SER A 194 29.30 -1.15 20.76
CA SER A 194 29.67 -0.03 21.64
C SER A 194 29.28 -0.24 23.12
N LEU A 195 29.25 -1.47 23.64
CA LEU A 195 29.01 -1.75 25.07
C LEU A 195 30.11 -2.61 25.72
N HIS A 196 31.36 -2.44 25.26
CA HIS A 196 32.54 -2.97 25.94
C HIS A 196 33.65 -1.92 26.03
N HIS A 197 33.41 -0.80 26.70
CA HIS A 197 34.47 0.01 27.31
C HIS A 197 33.84 1.00 28.30
N LEU A 198 33.68 0.56 29.55
CA LEU A 198 33.95 1.30 30.79
C LEU A 198 33.58 0.43 32.00
#